data_AF-A0A7C9UYA1-F1
#
_entry.id   AF-A0A7C9UYA1-F1
#
_cell.length_a   1.000
_cell.length_b   1.000
_cell.length_c   1.000
_cell.angle_alpha   90.00
_cell.angle_beta   90.00
_cell.angle_gamma   90.00
#
_symmetry.space_group_name_H-M   'P 1'
#
loop_
_entity.id
_entity.type
_entity.pdbx_description
1 polymer ?
#
loop_
_entity_poly.entity_id
_entity_poly.type
_entity_poly.pdbx_seq_one_letter_code
_entity_poly.pdbx_strand_id
1 'polypeptide(L)'
;MLFDRTHKAAPPAAPPDLEVQARRHRDRMAGLWAAELLGLIGHAAHDYAHGLTHAHETAPADDAAPGDDPVLGRLVRDLRGKVSAHEIREKLAHLLAEARRQLRIDGKRP
;
A
#
# COMPACT_ATOMS: atom_id res chain seq x y z
N MET A 1 40.01 -24.40 19.40
CA MET A 1 39.24 -25.04 18.30
C MET A 1 38.06 -25.76 18.95
N LEU A 2 36.80 -25.64 18.56
CA LEU A 2 36.17 -24.90 17.47
C LEU A 2 34.64 -25.12 17.61
N PHE A 3 33.87 -24.05 17.39
CA PHE A 3 32.42 -24.02 17.16
C PHE A 3 31.48 -24.30 18.33
N ASP A 4 31.32 -23.29 19.18
CA ASP A 4 29.99 -22.84 19.55
C ASP A 4 29.22 -22.54 18.25
N ARG A 5 28.39 -23.49 17.83
CA ARG A 5 27.47 -23.33 16.70
C ARG A 5 26.08 -23.17 17.30
N THR A 6 25.86 -22.09 18.04
CA THR A 6 24.52 -21.50 18.08
C THR A 6 24.21 -21.04 16.67
N HIS A 7 23.65 -21.93 15.85
CA HIS A 7 22.66 -21.46 14.87
C HIS A 7 21.49 -20.96 15.71
N LYS A 8 21.62 -19.72 16.22
CA LYS A 8 20.50 -18.92 16.65
C LYS A 8 19.65 -18.79 15.38
N ALA A 9 18.68 -19.70 15.26
CA ALA A 9 17.70 -19.68 14.20
C ALA A 9 17.20 -18.23 14.11
N ALA A 10 17.33 -17.65 12.92
CA ALA A 10 16.62 -16.41 12.61
C ALA A 10 15.17 -16.60 13.08
N PRO A 11 14.55 -15.61 13.73
CA PRO A 11 13.18 -15.76 14.19
C PRO A 11 12.32 -16.20 12.99
N PRO A 12 11.43 -17.20 13.17
CA PRO A 12 10.55 -17.63 12.09
C PRO A 12 9.83 -16.38 11.56
N ALA A 13 9.81 -16.22 10.23
CA ALA A 13 9.18 -15.11 9.53
C ALA A 13 7.87 -14.74 10.23
N ALA A 14 7.81 -13.53 10.78
CA ALA A 14 6.63 -13.04 11.50
C ALA A 14 5.39 -13.27 10.61
N PRO A 15 4.23 -13.65 11.18
CA PRO A 15 2.99 -13.73 10.42
C PRO A 15 2.82 -12.43 9.63
N PRO A 16 2.31 -12.44 8.39
CA PRO A 16 2.24 -11.26 7.55
C PRO A 16 1.59 -10.15 8.36
N ASP A 17 2.41 -9.17 8.75
CA ASP A 17 2.07 -8.19 9.77
C ASP A 17 0.72 -7.56 9.38
N LEU A 18 -0.25 -7.53 10.29
CA LEU A 18 -1.59 -7.02 9.96
C LEU A 18 -1.50 -5.59 9.39
N GLU A 19 -0.46 -4.83 9.73
CA GLU A 19 -0.18 -3.53 9.16
C GLU A 19 0.32 -3.60 7.71
N VAL A 20 1.10 -4.61 7.32
CA VAL A 20 1.50 -4.85 5.93
C VAL A 20 0.28 -5.21 5.08
N GLN A 21 -0.62 -6.04 5.60
CA GLN A 21 -1.88 -6.36 4.93
C GLN A 21 -2.78 -5.12 4.84
N ALA A 22 -2.89 -4.33 5.91
CA ALA A 22 -3.69 -3.11 5.92
C ALA A 22 -3.17 -2.08 4.91
N ARG A 23 -1.84 -1.94 4.78
CA ARG A 23 -1.22 -1.09 3.75
C ARG A 23 -1.54 -1.58 2.34
N ARG A 24 -1.40 -2.86 2.05
CA ARG A 24 -1.78 -3.43 0.73
C ARG A 24 -3.26 -3.18 0.39
N HIS A 25 -4.16 -3.35 1.37
CA HIS A 25 -5.58 -3.05 1.19
C HIS A 25 -5.83 -1.55 0.97
N ARG A 26 -5.18 -0.68 1.75
CA ARG A 26 -5.22 0.78 1.55
C ARG A 26 -4.80 1.13 0.12
N ASP A 27 -3.70 0.58 -0.36
CA ASP A 27 -3.11 0.92 -1.67
C ASP A 27 -4.03 0.51 -2.81
N ARG A 28 -4.63 -0.68 -2.72
CA ARG A 28 -5.64 -1.15 -3.66
C ARG A 28 -6.87 -0.24 -3.68
N MET A 29 -7.42 0.10 -2.51
CA MET A 29 -8.59 1.00 -2.42
C MET A 29 -8.27 2.41 -2.92
N ALA A 30 -7.08 2.92 -2.61
CA ALA A 30 -6.62 4.23 -3.06
C ALA A 30 -6.50 4.27 -4.58
N GLY A 31 -6.04 3.18 -5.19
CA GLY A 31 -5.97 3.09 -6.64
C GLY A 31 -7.31 2.97 -7.33
N LEU A 32 -8.29 2.27 -6.76
CA LEU A 32 -9.65 2.28 -7.30
C LEU A 32 -10.27 3.68 -7.22
N TRP A 33 -10.12 4.36 -6.09
CA TRP A 33 -10.59 5.74 -5.92
C TRP A 33 -9.95 6.69 -6.93
N ALA A 34 -8.64 6.60 -7.13
CA ALA A 34 -7.94 7.42 -8.11
C ALA A 34 -8.31 7.06 -9.55
N ALA A 35 -8.54 5.78 -9.85
CA ALA A 35 -9.03 5.34 -11.15
C ALA A 35 -10.40 5.96 -11.49
N GLU A 36 -11.32 6.03 -10.52
CA GLU A 36 -12.61 6.72 -10.69
C GLU A 36 -12.42 8.20 -11.04
N LEU A 37 -11.52 8.90 -10.34
CA LEU A 37 -11.20 10.30 -10.62
C LEU A 37 -10.51 10.53 -11.96
N LEU A 38 -9.80 9.52 -12.46
CA LEU A 38 -9.19 9.52 -13.79
C LEU A 38 -10.18 9.10 -14.89
N GLY A 39 -11.40 8.69 -14.55
CA GLY A 39 -12.40 8.19 -15.50
C GLY A 39 -12.09 6.81 -16.05
N LEU A 40 -11.25 6.02 -15.36
CA LEU A 40 -10.95 4.64 -15.73
C LEU A 40 -12.07 3.72 -15.26
N ILE A 41 -12.47 2.76 -16.11
CA ILE A 41 -13.54 1.80 -15.80
C ILE A 41 -13.11 0.37 -16.11
N GLY A 42 -13.76 -0.59 -15.46
CA GLY A 42 -13.53 -2.02 -15.68
C GLY A 42 -12.07 -2.43 -15.46
N HIS A 43 -11.48 -3.07 -16.47
CA HIS A 43 -10.11 -3.61 -16.39
C HIS A 43 -9.07 -2.50 -16.16
N ALA A 44 -9.23 -1.33 -16.77
CA ALA A 44 -8.29 -0.23 -16.62
C ALA A 44 -8.22 0.30 -15.17
N ALA A 45 -9.34 0.30 -14.46
CA ALA A 45 -9.37 0.68 -13.05
C ALA A 45 -8.67 -0.36 -12.17
N HIS A 46 -8.88 -1.65 -12.45
CA HIS A 46 -8.20 -2.74 -11.77
C HIS A 46 -6.69 -2.72 -11.99
N ASP A 47 -6.24 -2.53 -13.24
CA ASP A 47 -4.82 -2.43 -13.58
C ASP A 47 -4.14 -1.26 -12.86
N TYR A 48 -4.83 -0.11 -12.83
CA TYR A 48 -4.33 1.07 -12.12
C TYR A 48 -4.16 0.79 -10.61
N ALA A 49 -5.16 0.18 -9.98
CA ALA A 49 -5.13 -0.20 -8.56
C ALA A 49 -4.07 -1.27 -8.25
N HIS A 50 -3.91 -2.23 -9.14
CA HIS A 50 -2.85 -3.24 -9.05
C HIS A 50 -1.48 -2.57 -9.09
N GLY A 51 -1.25 -1.68 -10.05
CA GLY A 51 0.00 -0.93 -10.16
C GLY A 51 0.32 -0.09 -8.92
N LEU A 52 -0.69 0.43 -8.20
CA LEU A 52 -0.45 1.15 -6.94
C LEU A 52 -0.09 0.22 -5.79
N THR A 53 -0.67 -0.98 -5.75
CA THR A 53 -0.30 -2.01 -4.76
C THR A 53 1.16 -2.45 -4.90
N HIS A 54 1.66 -2.48 -6.13
CA HIS A 54 3.06 -2.77 -6.47
C HIS A 54 3.95 -1.53 -6.57
N ALA A 55 3.47 -0.34 -6.19
CA ALA A 55 4.24 0.89 -6.31
C ALA A 55 5.53 0.85 -5.46
N HIS A 56 5.49 0.16 -4.31
CA HIS A 56 6.68 -0.03 -3.48
C HIS A 56 7.76 -0.91 -4.14
N GLU A 57 7.38 -1.82 -5.04
CA GLU A 57 8.29 -2.76 -5.71
C GLU A 57 8.77 -2.21 -7.07
N THR A 58 7.93 -1.41 -7.72
CA THR A 58 8.20 -0.85 -9.06
C THR A 58 8.74 0.58 -9.02
N ALA A 59 8.73 1.24 -7.86
CA ALA A 59 9.36 2.54 -7.71
C ALA A 59 10.86 2.44 -7.98
N PRO A 60 11.41 3.22 -8.92
CA PRO A 60 12.84 3.26 -9.14
C PRO A 60 13.53 3.73 -7.86
N ALA A 61 14.57 3.00 -7.44
CA ALA A 61 15.31 3.29 -6.21
C ALA A 61 15.91 4.72 -6.18
N ASP A 62 16.11 5.33 -7.35
CA ASP A 62 16.64 6.70 -7.52
C ASP A 62 15.62 7.83 -7.25
N ASP A 63 14.31 7.59 -7.38
CA ASP A 63 13.26 8.61 -7.17
C ASP A 63 12.62 8.55 -5.78
N ALA A 64 12.87 7.48 -5.02
CA ALA A 64 12.32 7.30 -3.68
C ALA A 64 13.20 8.01 -2.65
N ALA A 65 12.88 9.27 -2.34
CA ALA A 65 13.43 9.92 -1.15
C ALA A 65 13.15 9.04 0.08
N PRO A 66 14.14 8.77 0.96
CA PRO A 66 13.95 7.90 2.11
C PRO A 66 12.87 8.46 3.02
N GLY A 67 11.74 7.75 3.10
CA GLY A 67 10.58 8.12 3.92
C GLY A 67 9.36 8.60 3.14
N ASP A 68 9.44 8.77 1.82
CA ASP A 68 8.29 9.17 1.02
C ASP A 68 7.44 7.95 0.63
N ASP A 69 6.11 8.09 0.70
CA ASP A 69 5.18 7.02 0.35
C ASP A 69 5.01 7.00 -1.19
N PRO A 70 5.52 5.99 -1.92
CA PRO A 70 5.45 5.96 -3.38
C PRO A 70 4.02 5.99 -3.91
N VAL A 71 3.05 5.51 -3.12
CA VAL A 71 1.62 5.60 -3.43
C VAL A 71 1.16 7.05 -3.39
N LEU A 72 1.55 7.80 -2.36
CA LEU A 72 1.24 9.23 -2.26
C LEU A 72 1.86 10.01 -3.42
N GLY A 73 3.15 9.81 -3.71
CA GLY A 73 3.85 10.49 -4.79
C GLY A 73 3.19 10.24 -6.16
N ARG A 74 2.82 8.99 -6.44
CA ARG A 74 2.12 8.62 -7.67
C ARG A 74 0.74 9.26 -7.76
N LEU A 75 -0.05 9.23 -6.67
CA LEU A 75 -1.37 9.85 -6.65
C LEU A 75 -1.31 11.37 -6.84
N VAL A 76 -0.36 12.05 -6.18
CA VAL A 76 -0.16 13.50 -6.32
C VAL A 76 0.18 13.87 -7.77
N ARG A 77 1.01 13.05 -8.44
CA ARG A 77 1.35 13.24 -9.85
C ARG A 77 0.15 12.99 -10.76
N ASP A 78 -0.50 11.84 -10.62
CA ASP A 78 -1.54 11.38 -11.55
C ASP A 78 -2.86 12.19 -11.37
N LEU A 79 -3.17 12.63 -10.14
CA LEU A 79 -4.35 13.43 -9.82
C LEU A 79 -4.09 14.94 -9.78
N ARG A 80 -2.93 15.40 -10.26
CA ARG A 80 -2.57 16.83 -10.29
C ARG A 80 -3.67 17.64 -10.98
N GLY A 81 -4.16 18.67 -10.30
CA GLY A 81 -5.23 19.53 -10.79
C GLY A 81 -6.66 19.00 -10.62
N LYS A 82 -6.83 17.75 -10.13
CA LYS A 82 -8.14 17.20 -9.73
C LYS A 82 -8.32 17.20 -8.22
N VAL A 83 -7.26 16.82 -7.49
CA VAL A 83 -7.26 16.71 -6.02
C VAL A 83 -5.96 17.29 -5.48
N SER A 84 -6.02 18.00 -4.35
CA SER A 84 -4.83 18.53 -3.70
C SER A 84 -4.03 17.44 -2.99
N ALA A 85 -2.73 17.66 -2.79
CA ALA A 85 -1.89 16.72 -2.05
C ALA A 85 -2.36 16.53 -0.59
N HIS A 86 -2.98 17.54 -0.01
CA HIS A 86 -3.57 17.46 1.33
C HIS A 86 -4.74 16.48 1.37
N GLU A 87 -5.72 16.64 0.47
CA GLU A 87 -6.87 15.75 0.37
C GLU A 87 -6.46 14.30 0.07
N ILE A 88 -5.41 14.09 -0.73
CA ILE A 88 -4.87 12.74 -1.00
C ILE A 88 -4.33 12.11 0.31
N ARG A 89 -3.60 12.87 1.13
CA ARG A 89 -3.08 12.38 2.42
C ARG A 89 -4.21 12.03 3.38
N GLU A 90 -5.23 12.88 3.48
CA GLU A 90 -6.41 12.62 4.30
C GLU A 90 -7.16 11.36 3.82
N LYS A 91 -7.32 11.22 2.50
CA LYS A 91 -7.95 10.04 1.91
C LYS A 91 -7.17 8.77 2.21
N LEU A 92 -5.84 8.78 2.06
CA LEU A 92 -4.99 7.63 2.39
C LEU A 92 -5.08 7.26 3.87
N ALA A 93 -5.12 8.24 4.78
CA ALA A 93 -5.29 8.00 6.21
C ALA A 93 -6.66 7.37 6.52
N HIS A 94 -7.73 7.87 5.89
CA HIS A 94 -9.07 7.31 6.01
C HIS A 94 -9.14 5.86 5.50
N LEU A 95 -8.59 5.61 4.31
CA LEU A 95 -8.54 4.28 3.70
C LEU A 95 -7.70 3.29 4.52
N LEU A 96 -6.65 3.75 5.20
CA LEU A 96 -5.87 2.90 6.11
C LEU A 96 -6.70 2.49 7.33
N ALA A 97 -7.44 3.42 7.92
CA ALA A 97 -8.35 3.10 9.02
C ALA A 97 -9.43 2.11 8.60
N GLU A 98 -9.95 2.27 7.38
CA GLU A 98 -10.93 1.36 6.79
C GLU A 98 -10.34 -0.01 6.48
N ALA A 99 -9.14 -0.09 5.91
CA ALA A 99 -8.44 -1.35 5.66
C ALA A 99 -8.24 -2.15 6.96
N ARG A 100 -7.83 -1.47 8.04
CA ARG A 100 -7.71 -2.09 9.37
C ARG A 100 -9.05 -2.61 9.89
N ARG A 101 -10.16 -1.89 9.64
CA ARG A 101 -11.51 -2.36 9.99
C ARG A 101 -11.89 -3.60 9.19
N GLN A 102 -11.72 -3.58 7.88
CA GLN A 102 -12.05 -4.70 6.99
C GLN A 102 -11.29 -5.97 7.36
N LEU A 103 -9.97 -5.87 7.63
CA LEU A 103 -9.18 -7.03 8.04
C LEU A 103 -9.63 -7.63 9.37
N ARG A 104 -10.07 -6.80 10.33
CA ARG A 104 -10.64 -7.29 11.60
C ARG A 104 -12.00 -7.97 11.42
N ILE A 105 -12.80 -7.52 10.46
CA ILE A 105 -14.11 -8.09 10.16
C ILE A 105 -13.96 -9.40 9.38
N ASP A 106 -13.10 -9.43 8.36
CA ASP A 106 -12.91 -10.60 7.50
C ASP A 106 -12.22 -11.75 8.26
N GLY A 107 -11.29 -11.44 9.16
CA GLY A 107 -10.72 -12.43 10.10
C GLY A 107 -11.71 -12.94 11.16
N LYS A 108 -12.95 -12.41 11.20
CA LYS A 108 -14.03 -12.81 12.11
C LYS A 108 -15.18 -13.54 11.38
N ARG A 109 -15.00 -13.93 10.12
CA ARG A 109 -15.96 -14.81 9.44
C ARG A 109 -15.84 -16.25 9.99
N PRO A 110 -16.95 -16.86 10.47
CA PRO A 110 -16.96 -18.23 10.99
C PRO A 110 -16.74 -19.28 9.90
#